data_AF-A0A1F9NPM7-F1
#
_entry.id   AF-A0A1F9NPM7-F1
#
_cell.length_a   1.000
_cell.length_b   1.000
_cell.length_c   1.000
_cell.angle_alpha   90.00
_cell.angle_beta   90.00
_cell.angle_gamma   90.00
#
_symmetry.space_group_name_H-M   'P 1'
#
loop_
_entity.id
_entity.type
_entity.pdbx_description
1 polymer ?
#
loop_
_entity_poly.entity_id
_entity_poly.type
_entity_poly.pdbx_seq_one_letter_code
_entity_poly.pdbx_strand_id
1 'polypeptide(L)'
;MKPKITILIVEDNPDDYLILQEVLQSSDEIEAVLLQEDRLDRAFAVTGNHAIDVAIIDLSLPDSFGLDTFIAFHERYPMVPTIIMTGAGDREMAFEAVRKGAQDYLFKCELSSAAIIRSIRYSIERHRLMADLRRALSEVEHLQEMLPGT
;
A
#
# COMPACT_ATOMS: atom_id res chain seq x y z
N MET A 1 -0.09 -23.91 -1.23
CA MET A 1 -0.56 -23.02 -2.31
C MET A 1 -0.13 -21.61 -1.93
N LYS A 2 0.53 -20.87 -2.82
CA LYS A 2 0.96 -19.50 -2.52
C LYS A 2 -0.29 -18.62 -2.33
N PRO A 3 -0.35 -17.72 -1.33
CA PRO A 3 -1.44 -16.77 -1.22
C PRO A 3 -1.45 -15.86 -2.44
N LYS A 4 -2.62 -15.71 -3.05
CA LYS A 4 -2.84 -14.80 -4.17
C LYS A 4 -3.02 -13.38 -3.64
N ILE A 5 -2.22 -12.44 -4.14
CA ILE A 5 -2.20 -11.04 -3.68
C ILE A 5 -2.30 -10.12 -4.90
N THR A 6 -3.29 -9.24 -4.88
CA THR A 6 -3.50 -8.19 -5.89
C THR A 6 -2.74 -6.94 -5.47
N ILE A 7 -1.72 -6.58 -6.24
CA ILE A 7 -0.80 -5.49 -5.98
C ILE A 7 -1.04 -4.40 -7.02
N LEU A 8 -1.39 -3.20 -6.55
CA LEU A 8 -1.35 -2.00 -7.40
C LEU A 8 0.05 -1.40 -7.34
N ILE A 9 0.67 -1.18 -8.50
CA ILE A 9 1.94 -0.47 -8.65
C ILE A 9 1.64 0.82 -9.40
N VAL A 10 1.97 1.96 -8.77
CA VAL A 10 1.84 3.29 -9.38
C VAL A 10 3.24 3.86 -9.59
N GLU A 11 3.74 3.77 -10.82
CA GLU A 11 5.11 4.05 -11.20
C GLU A 11 5.16 4.44 -12.69
N ASP A 12 5.67 5.62 -13.02
CA ASP A 12 5.77 6.12 -14.38
C ASP A 12 7.07 5.70 -15.08
N ASN A 13 8.11 5.31 -14.32
CA ASN A 13 9.33 4.76 -14.89
C ASN A 13 9.16 3.28 -15.27
N PRO A 14 9.19 2.93 -16.58
CA PRO A 14 9.01 1.55 -17.01
C PRO A 14 10.12 0.60 -16.52
N ASP A 15 11.34 1.10 -16.29
CA ASP A 15 12.46 0.28 -15.81
C ASP A 15 12.25 -0.11 -14.34
N ASP A 16 11.80 0.84 -13.51
CA ASP A 16 11.50 0.57 -12.09
C ASP A 16 10.31 -0.39 -11.96
N TYR A 17 9.28 -0.23 -12.79
CA TYR A 17 8.16 -1.16 -12.86
C TYR A 17 8.61 -2.56 -13.25
N LEU A 18 9.47 -2.69 -14.27
CA LEU A 18 9.96 -3.99 -14.73
C LEU A 18 10.72 -4.74 -13.62
N ILE A 19 11.58 -4.02 -12.86
CA ILE A 19 12.30 -4.59 -11.72
C ILE A 19 11.32 -5.13 -10.67
N LEU A 20 10.28 -4.36 -10.30
CA LEU A 20 9.26 -4.82 -9.37
C LEU A 20 8.51 -6.03 -9.91
N GLN A 21 8.12 -6.01 -11.19
CA GLN A 21 7.41 -7.10 -11.83
C GLN A 21 8.22 -8.39 -11.78
N GLU A 22 9.51 -8.36 -12.14
CA GLU A 22 10.40 -9.52 -12.10
C GLU A 22 10.53 -10.08 -10.69
N VAL A 23 10.74 -9.22 -9.70
CA VAL A 23 10.83 -9.62 -8.28
C VAL A 23 9.55 -10.28 -7.80
N LEU A 24 8.39 -9.71 -8.11
CA LEU A 24 7.09 -10.19 -7.63
C LEU A 24 6.67 -11.48 -8.32
N GLN A 25 6.92 -11.60 -9.62
CA GLN A 25 6.60 -12.80 -10.40
C GLN A 25 7.54 -13.98 -10.10
N SER A 26 8.79 -13.71 -9.72
CA SER A 26 9.76 -14.74 -9.31
C SER A 26 9.60 -15.21 -7.86
N SER A 27 8.66 -14.64 -7.10
CA SER A 27 8.48 -14.98 -5.68
C SER A 27 7.99 -16.41 -5.48
N ASP A 28 8.63 -17.13 -4.55
CA ASP A 28 8.16 -18.42 -4.05
C ASP A 28 7.15 -18.32 -2.90
N GLU A 29 6.93 -17.12 -2.41
CA GLU A 29 6.13 -16.89 -1.21
C GLU A 29 4.70 -16.43 -1.54
N ILE A 30 4.48 -15.77 -2.67
CA ILE A 30 3.19 -15.18 -3.07
C ILE A 30 2.87 -15.45 -4.54
N GLU A 31 1.59 -15.47 -4.90
CA GLU A 31 1.13 -15.41 -6.29
C GLU A 31 0.64 -13.98 -6.56
N ALA A 32 1.49 -13.16 -7.18
CA ALA A 32 1.21 -11.75 -7.41
C ALA A 32 0.32 -11.54 -8.65
N VAL A 33 -0.79 -10.83 -8.48
CA VAL A 33 -1.59 -10.23 -9.55
C VAL A 33 -1.26 -8.75 -9.59
N LEU A 34 -0.66 -8.29 -10.69
CA LEU A 34 -0.20 -6.91 -10.80
C LEU A 34 -1.23 -6.05 -11.56
N LEU A 35 -1.58 -4.92 -10.96
CA LEU A 35 -2.27 -3.81 -11.60
C LEU A 35 -1.23 -2.68 -11.71
N GLN A 36 -1.03 -2.14 -12.91
CA GLN A 36 -0.04 -1.10 -13.16
C GLN A 36 -0.75 0.18 -13.57
N GLU A 37 -0.34 1.30 -12.98
CA GLU A 37 -0.66 2.63 -13.47
C GLU A 37 0.58 3.54 -13.43
N ASP A 38 0.63 4.52 -14.32
CA ASP A 38 1.72 5.51 -14.44
C ASP A 38 1.35 6.87 -13.82
N ARG A 39 0.12 7.00 -13.31
CA ARG A 39 -0.48 8.25 -12.85
C ARG A 39 -1.41 8.01 -11.67
N LEU A 40 -1.51 9.00 -10.79
CA LEU A 40 -2.37 8.91 -9.60
C LEU A 40 -3.86 8.91 -9.96
N ASP A 41 -4.26 9.70 -10.95
CA ASP A 41 -5.66 9.74 -11.41
C ASP A 41 -6.18 8.37 -11.88
N ARG A 42 -5.35 7.61 -12.61
CA ARG A 42 -5.66 6.24 -13.06
C ARG A 42 -5.61 5.24 -11.91
N ALA A 43 -4.67 5.40 -10.98
CA ALA A 43 -4.63 4.58 -9.76
C ALA A 43 -5.95 4.66 -8.97
N PHE A 44 -6.57 5.85 -8.89
CA PHE A 44 -7.91 6.00 -8.29
C PHE A 44 -8.98 5.24 -9.07
N ALA A 45 -8.99 5.35 -10.41
CA ALA A 45 -9.97 4.65 -11.24
C ALA A 45 -9.87 3.13 -11.08
N VAL A 46 -8.65 2.58 -11.06
CA VAL A 46 -8.43 1.14 -10.86
C VAL A 46 -8.85 0.70 -9.46
N THR A 47 -8.46 1.44 -8.43
CA THR A 47 -8.81 1.12 -7.02
C THR A 47 -10.30 1.19 -6.77
N GLY A 48 -11.03 2.05 -7.49
CA GLY A 48 -12.50 2.08 -7.43
C GLY A 48 -13.20 0.85 -8.02
N ASN A 49 -12.52 0.08 -8.88
CA ASN A 49 -13.11 -1.03 -9.64
C ASN A 49 -12.56 -2.41 -9.25
N HIS A 50 -11.46 -2.47 -8.48
CA HIS A 50 -10.77 -3.70 -8.13
C HIS A 50 -10.48 -3.75 -6.63
N ALA A 51 -10.54 -4.95 -6.04
CA ALA A 51 -10.02 -5.17 -4.70
C ALA A 51 -8.49 -5.23 -4.77
N ILE A 52 -7.83 -4.36 -4.01
CA ILE A 52 -6.37 -4.27 -3.92
C ILE A 52 -5.96 -4.67 -2.52
N ASP A 53 -5.04 -5.64 -2.43
CA ASP A 53 -4.51 -6.13 -1.16
C ASP A 53 -3.41 -5.21 -0.63
N VAL A 54 -2.64 -4.57 -1.53
CA VAL A 54 -1.60 -3.60 -1.21
C VAL A 54 -1.30 -2.69 -2.40
N ALA A 55 -0.99 -1.42 -2.15
CA ALA A 55 -0.51 -0.48 -3.16
C ALA A 55 0.98 -0.15 -2.91
N ILE A 56 1.76 -0.11 -3.98
CA ILE A 56 3.14 0.41 -4.01
C ILE A 56 3.10 1.66 -4.88
N ILE A 57 3.42 2.82 -4.29
CA ILE A 57 3.21 4.12 -4.93
C ILE A 57 4.51 4.91 -4.96
N ASP A 58 4.91 5.37 -6.15
CA ASP A 58 5.93 6.42 -6.28
C ASP A 58 5.37 7.78 -5.84
N LEU A 59 6.18 8.55 -5.13
CA LEU A 59 5.88 9.93 -4.80
C LEU A 59 6.12 10.90 -5.95
N SER A 60 6.86 10.52 -7.00
CA SER A 60 7.26 11.42 -8.10
C SER A 60 6.54 11.11 -9.41
N LEU A 61 5.20 11.15 -9.40
CA LEU A 61 4.39 10.87 -10.58
C LEU A 61 4.22 12.12 -11.47
N PRO A 62 3.90 11.95 -12.77
CA PRO A 62 3.70 13.08 -13.68
C PRO A 62 2.56 14.03 -13.28
N ASP A 63 1.59 13.55 -12.50
CA ASP A 63 0.41 14.30 -12.06
C ASP A 63 0.32 14.55 -10.55
N SER A 64 1.25 14.02 -9.77
CA SER A 64 1.28 14.18 -8.32
C SER A 64 2.69 14.03 -7.78
N PHE A 65 3.08 14.89 -6.83
CA PHE A 65 4.45 14.95 -6.33
C PHE A 65 4.54 14.91 -4.80
N GLY A 66 5.56 14.22 -4.30
CA GLY A 66 5.92 14.19 -2.90
C GLY A 66 4.85 13.55 -2.01
N LEU A 67 4.81 14.00 -0.75
CA LEU A 67 3.92 13.47 0.27
C LEU A 67 2.42 13.61 -0.10
N ASP A 68 2.06 14.62 -0.89
CA ASP A 68 0.68 14.85 -1.33
C ASP A 68 0.13 13.68 -2.15
N THR A 69 0.99 12.99 -2.90
CA THR A 69 0.64 11.76 -3.64
C THR A 69 0.10 10.68 -2.70
N PHE A 70 0.81 10.43 -1.60
CA PHE A 70 0.38 9.46 -0.59
C PHE A 70 -0.89 9.94 0.12
N ILE A 71 -0.94 11.20 0.55
CA ILE A 71 -2.09 11.75 1.30
C ILE A 71 -3.37 11.61 0.47
N ALA A 72 -3.34 12.04 -0.79
CA ALA A 72 -4.50 11.98 -1.68
C ALA A 72 -4.99 10.54 -1.90
N PHE A 73 -4.08 9.57 -2.04
CA PHE A 73 -4.45 8.16 -2.14
C PHE A 73 -5.01 7.60 -0.84
N HIS A 74 -4.36 7.89 0.28
CA HIS A 74 -4.73 7.37 1.58
C HIS A 74 -6.08 7.90 2.07
N GLU A 75 -6.38 9.18 1.83
CA GLU A 75 -7.68 9.78 2.18
C GLU A 75 -8.83 9.14 1.40
N ARG A 76 -8.60 8.80 0.13
CA ARG A 76 -9.62 8.19 -0.73
C ARG A 76 -9.78 6.69 -0.48
N TYR A 77 -8.69 5.99 -0.18
CA TYR A 77 -8.65 4.54 0.00
C TYR A 77 -7.92 4.14 1.30
N PRO A 78 -8.43 4.55 2.48
CA PRO A 78 -7.74 4.31 3.77
C PRO A 78 -7.66 2.83 4.16
N MET A 79 -8.44 1.98 3.50
CA MET A 79 -8.47 0.53 3.69
C MET A 79 -7.50 -0.23 2.77
N VAL A 80 -6.71 0.47 1.95
CA VAL A 80 -5.66 -0.15 1.14
C VAL A 80 -4.31 0.13 1.81
N PRO A 81 -3.60 -0.89 2.33
CA PRO A 81 -2.26 -0.66 2.87
C PRO A 81 -1.34 -0.17 1.75
N THR A 82 -0.65 0.93 2.02
CA THR A 82 0.17 1.60 1.02
C THR A 82 1.64 1.57 1.45
N ILE A 83 2.49 1.12 0.55
CA ILE A 83 3.95 1.14 0.64
C ILE A 83 4.45 2.25 -0.28
N ILE A 84 5.32 3.10 0.23
CA ILE A 84 5.93 4.16 -0.57
C ILE A 84 7.18 3.62 -1.24
N MET A 85 7.34 3.83 -2.54
CA MET A 85 8.59 3.56 -3.24
C MET A 85 9.17 4.88 -3.72
N THR A 86 10.40 5.23 -3.35
CA THR A 86 10.95 6.54 -3.74
C THR A 86 12.48 6.55 -3.85
N GLY A 87 13.03 7.62 -4.42
CA GLY A 87 14.47 7.82 -4.54
C GLY A 87 15.14 8.14 -3.20
N ALA A 88 16.47 7.98 -3.14
CA ALA A 88 17.23 8.25 -1.91
C ALA A 88 17.17 9.73 -1.45
N GLY A 89 16.89 10.66 -2.37
CA GLY A 89 16.76 12.09 -2.07
C GLY A 89 15.54 12.42 -1.20
N ASP A 90 14.57 11.52 -1.12
CA ASP A 90 13.23 11.79 -0.58
C ASP A 90 12.98 11.12 0.78
N ARG A 91 14.07 10.76 1.49
CA ARG A 91 14.01 10.01 2.77
C ARG A 91 13.15 10.69 3.84
N GLU A 92 13.21 12.01 3.96
CA GLU A 92 12.38 12.75 4.92
C GLU A 92 10.89 12.63 4.59
N MET A 93 10.53 12.74 3.29
CA MET A 93 9.15 12.58 2.83
C MET A 93 8.65 11.14 3.05
N ALA A 94 9.49 10.13 2.80
CA ALA A 94 9.15 8.73 3.07
C ALA A 94 8.83 8.48 4.55
N PHE A 95 9.59 9.07 5.48
CA PHE A 95 9.31 8.96 6.91
C PHE A 95 8.03 9.68 7.33
N GLU A 96 7.76 10.86 6.77
CA GLU A 96 6.52 11.58 7.02
C GLU A 96 5.30 10.81 6.49
N ALA A 97 5.43 10.10 5.36
CA ALA A 97 4.36 9.23 4.85
C ALA A 97 4.02 8.11 5.84
N VAL A 98 5.03 7.45 6.43
CA VAL A 98 4.80 6.43 7.47
C VAL A 98 4.13 7.03 8.70
N ARG A 99 4.56 8.21 9.16
CA ARG A 99 3.91 8.93 10.27
C ARG A 99 2.43 9.25 9.98
N LYS A 100 2.09 9.45 8.71
CA LYS A 100 0.72 9.72 8.24
C LYS A 100 -0.09 8.47 7.91
N GLY A 101 0.46 7.27 8.05
CA GLY A 101 -0.28 6.01 7.92
C GLY A 101 0.17 5.08 6.79
N ALA A 102 1.19 5.45 6.01
CA ALA A 102 1.82 4.52 5.10
C ALA A 102 2.38 3.35 5.90
N GLN A 103 2.24 2.14 5.36
CA GLN A 103 2.65 0.93 6.08
C GLN A 103 4.16 0.79 6.08
N ASP A 104 4.82 1.10 4.98
CA ASP A 104 6.26 0.96 4.85
C ASP A 104 6.81 1.88 3.75
N TYR A 105 8.13 1.95 3.62
CA TYR A 105 8.80 2.61 2.51
C TYR A 105 9.94 1.73 1.95
N LEU A 106 10.21 1.88 0.66
CA LEU A 106 11.26 1.18 -0.09
C LEU A 106 12.06 2.21 -0.90
N PHE A 107 13.37 2.24 -0.72
CA PHE A 107 14.24 3.07 -1.55
C PHE A 107 14.62 2.33 -2.83
N LYS A 108 14.41 2.97 -3.99
CA LYS A 108 14.71 2.39 -5.32
C LYS A 108 16.14 1.85 -5.44
N CYS A 109 17.12 2.53 -4.84
CA CYS A 109 18.53 2.13 -4.85
C CYS A 109 18.90 0.98 -3.91
N GLU A 110 17.99 0.56 -3.02
CA GLU A 110 18.21 -0.49 -2.01
C GLU A 110 17.22 -1.66 -2.16
N LEU A 111 16.55 -1.75 -3.32
CA LEU A 111 15.57 -2.79 -3.58
C LEU A 111 16.24 -4.17 -3.61
N SER A 112 15.69 -5.09 -2.82
CA SER A 112 16.01 -6.52 -2.89
C SER A 112 14.71 -7.31 -2.86
N SER A 113 14.70 -8.49 -3.50
CA SER A 113 13.50 -9.34 -3.55
C SER A 113 12.98 -9.67 -2.16
N ALA A 114 13.88 -9.99 -1.23
CA ALA A 114 13.52 -10.27 0.16
C ALA A 114 12.90 -9.05 0.86
N ALA A 115 13.41 -7.84 0.62
CA ALA A 115 12.87 -6.62 1.22
C ALA A 115 11.46 -6.31 0.71
N ILE A 116 11.25 -6.39 -0.61
CA ILE A 116 9.95 -6.12 -1.25
C ILE A 116 8.89 -7.10 -0.74
N ILE A 117 9.17 -8.41 -0.79
CA ILE A 117 8.21 -9.44 -0.37
C ILE A 117 7.91 -9.35 1.13
N ARG A 118 8.92 -9.08 1.96
CA ARG A 118 8.72 -8.84 3.40
C ARG A 118 7.83 -7.62 3.65
N SER A 119 8.10 -6.51 2.96
CA SER A 119 7.35 -5.27 3.10
C SER A 119 5.87 -5.45 2.76
N ILE A 120 5.58 -6.13 1.63
CA ILE A 120 4.21 -6.48 1.21
C ILE A 120 3.49 -7.29 2.29
N ARG A 121 4.08 -8.41 2.70
CA ARG A 121 3.48 -9.30 3.69
C ARG A 121 3.19 -8.60 5.01
N TYR A 122 4.15 -7.81 5.52
CA TYR A 122 3.99 -7.10 6.78
C TYR A 122 2.98 -5.95 6.69
N SER A 123 2.87 -5.32 5.52
CA SER A 123 1.86 -4.28 5.29
C SER A 123 0.45 -4.86 5.26
N ILE A 124 0.25 -5.98 4.58
CA ILE A 124 -1.04 -6.70 4.55
C ILE A 124 -1.41 -7.21 5.94
N GLU A 125 -0.49 -7.87 6.64
CA GLU A 125 -0.77 -8.46 7.95
C GLU A 125 -1.09 -7.38 9.01
N ARG A 126 -0.31 -6.29 9.06
CA ARG A 126 -0.61 -5.17 9.96
C ARG A 126 -1.95 -4.54 9.64
N HIS A 127 -2.26 -4.36 8.36
CA HIS A 127 -3.55 -3.79 7.95
C HIS A 127 -4.72 -4.67 8.40
N ARG A 128 -4.60 -5.99 8.23
CA ARG A 128 -5.59 -6.95 8.70
C ARG A 128 -5.80 -6.87 10.22
N LEU A 129 -4.71 -6.86 10.99
CA LEU A 129 -4.78 -6.75 12.45
C LEU A 129 -5.44 -5.43 12.90
N MET A 130 -5.14 -4.31 12.22
CA MET A 130 -5.78 -3.03 12.49
C MET A 130 -7.27 -3.02 12.12
N ALA A 131 -7.65 -3.65 11.01
CA ALA A 131 -9.05 -3.79 10.61
C ALA A 131 -9.85 -4.65 11.59
N ASP A 132 -9.27 -5.76 12.05
CA ASP A 132 -9.87 -6.65 13.05
C ASP A 132 -10.05 -5.94 14.40
N LEU A 133 -9.05 -5.16 14.83
CA LEU A 133 -9.15 -4.34 16.04
C LEU A 133 -10.27 -3.29 15.92
N ARG A 134 -10.36 -2.59 14.79
CA ARG A 134 -11.44 -1.60 14.55
C ARG A 134 -12.82 -2.24 14.60
N ARG A 135 -12.97 -3.43 14.01
CA ARG A 135 -14.23 -4.18 14.05
C ARG A 135 -14.60 -4.55 15.49
N ALA A 136 -13.66 -5.11 16.24
CA ALA A 136 -13.88 -5.48 17.63
C ALA A 136 -14.25 -4.26 18.52
N LEU A 137 -13.60 -3.11 18.33
CA LEU A 137 -13.93 -1.88 19.06
C LEU A 137 -15.34 -1.38 18.72
N SER A 138 -15.72 -1.38 17.44
CA SER A 138 -17.07 -0.97 17.01
C SER A 138 -18.16 -1.90 17.57
N GLU A 139 -17.90 -3.20 17.67
CA GLU A 139 -18.82 -4.16 18.30
C GLU A 139 -19.02 -3.86 19.79
N VAL A 140 -17.95 -3.51 20.51
CA VAL A 140 -18.02 -3.13 21.92
C VAL A 140 -18.84 -1.85 22.12
N GLU A 141 -18.59 -0.82 21.30
CA GLU A 141 -19.34 0.45 21.34
C GLU A 141 -20.83 0.21 21.10
N HIS A 142 -21.18 -0.60 20.09
CA HIS A 142 -22.57 -0.90 19.77
C HIS A 142 -23.30 -1.63 20.92
N LEU A 143 -22.63 -2.59 21.58
CA LEU A 143 -23.21 -3.30 22.72
C LEU A 143 -23.45 -2.39 23.93
N GLN A 144 -22.57 -1.40 24.16
CA GLN A 144 -22.73 -0.43 25.24
C GLN A 144 -23.94 0.49 25.03
N GLU A 145 -24.22 0.89 23.79
CA GLU A 145 -25.40 1.69 23.44
C GLU A 145 -26.72 0.91 23.58
N MET A 146 -26.68 -0.41 23.44
CA MET A 146 -27.85 -1.29 23.55
C MET A 146 -28.21 -1.69 24.98
N LEU A 147 -27.34 -1.42 25.96
CA LEU A 147 -27.65 -1.67 27.36
C LEU A 147 -28.51 -0.51 27.89
N PRO A 148 -29.79 -0.74 28.25
CA PRO A 148 -30.61 0.31 28.86
C PRO A 148 -29.96 0.73 30.17
N GLY A 149 -29.83 2.05 30.36
CA GLY A 149 -29.21 2.63 31.55
C GLY A 149 -29.77 2.00 32.83
N THR A 150 -28.91 1.31 33.57
CA THR A 150 -29.14 0.90 34.96
C THR A 150 -29.11 2.10 35.89
#